data_AF-A0A930FHS8-F1
#
_entry.id   AF-A0A930FHS8-F1
#
_cell.length_a   1.000
_cell.length_b   1.000
_cell.length_c   1.000
_cell.angle_alpha   90.00
_cell.angle_beta   90.00
_cell.angle_gamma   90.00
#
_symmetry.space_group_name_H-M   'P 1'
#
loop_
_entity.id
_entity.type
_entity.pdbx_description
1 polymer ?
#
loop_
_entity_poly.entity_id
_entity_poly.type
_entity_poly.pdbx_seq_one_letter_code
_entity_poly.pdbx_strand_id
1 'polypeptide(L)'
;SAYINALGERFIGVEGGVLTDMDRAHLTVSDVAEIWRLLLWYCNANAENDTDETREENFNKIRTLVMMVRDKLFLLDGIYAVYSKKTGEPYLFAQTTKNDSDNYITSPPMVHLVTKAFKENLKEQNEDTEDLELRYIDNGEDKQGILNFIREVVLLDGAQGVRILSEYTAIAAEGLIEFPNYEGMRDVDIPVENPGLVRWMLLLGQLGKPDTPEKEFLHEMYFYFFGQELVKSTFIVPMRTHGEIPQANENGVTSLKEGMTFDLAMVEGREKEQALMFFTDWLRFRQKFGEEWQGLMQPLDGNLGLHDVIINGTGNPEAGAYITESIFNKIKEAHKKDA
;
A
#
# COMPACT_ATOMS: atom_id res chain seq x y z
N SER A 1 10.62 22.23 -19.13
CA SER A 1 11.59 23.17 -18.53
C SER A 1 12.92 23.05 -19.25
N ALA A 2 13.68 24.15 -19.42
CA ALA A 2 15.01 24.15 -20.04
C ALA A 2 16.00 23.18 -19.37
N TYR A 3 15.85 22.93 -18.07
CA TYR A 3 16.68 21.96 -17.34
C TYR A 3 16.45 20.51 -17.80
N ILE A 4 15.18 20.09 -17.91
CA ILE A 4 14.82 18.74 -18.38
C ILE A 4 15.27 18.55 -19.83
N ASN A 5 15.19 19.59 -20.67
CA ASN A 5 15.68 19.53 -22.04
C ASN A 5 17.20 19.31 -22.08
N ALA A 6 17.97 20.00 -21.22
CA ALA A 6 19.41 19.81 -21.13
C ALA A 6 19.79 18.39 -20.67
N LEU A 7 19.03 17.81 -19.73
CA LEU A 7 19.20 16.40 -19.35
C LEU A 7 18.95 15.46 -20.53
N GLY A 8 17.88 15.71 -21.30
CA GLY A 8 17.55 14.91 -22.49
C GLY A 8 18.62 15.01 -23.58
N GLU A 9 19.03 16.22 -23.94
CA GLU A 9 20.07 16.45 -24.95
C GLU A 9 21.37 15.75 -24.58
N ARG A 10 21.83 15.91 -23.33
CA ARG A 10 23.08 15.30 -22.87
C ARG A 10 22.96 13.78 -22.73
N PHE A 11 22.06 13.32 -21.87
CA PHE A 11 22.07 11.93 -21.43
C PHE A 11 21.37 10.98 -22.40
N ILE A 12 20.40 11.47 -23.19
CA ILE A 12 19.74 10.66 -24.23
C ILE A 12 20.37 10.92 -25.59
N GLY A 13 20.52 12.19 -25.98
CA GLY A 13 21.01 12.57 -27.31
C GLY A 13 22.49 12.30 -27.54
N VAL A 14 23.35 12.64 -26.58
CA VAL A 14 24.82 12.49 -26.71
C VAL A 14 25.30 11.17 -26.12
N GLU A 15 24.87 10.83 -24.90
CA GLU A 15 25.37 9.67 -24.15
C GLU A 15 24.51 8.39 -24.34
N GLY A 16 23.43 8.45 -25.12
CA GLY A 16 22.65 7.29 -25.52
C GLY A 16 21.99 6.51 -24.37
N GLY A 17 21.77 7.16 -23.23
CA GLY A 17 21.20 6.58 -22.01
C GLY A 17 22.21 5.88 -21.10
N VAL A 18 23.53 6.01 -21.34
CA VAL A 18 24.58 5.39 -20.53
C VAL A 18 25.19 6.41 -19.57
N LEU A 19 25.18 6.11 -18.26
CA LEU A 19 25.76 6.96 -17.23
C LEU A 19 27.16 6.49 -16.84
N THR A 20 28.10 7.43 -16.69
CA THR A 20 29.45 7.14 -16.17
C THR A 20 29.45 7.05 -14.64
N ASP A 21 30.55 6.55 -14.06
CA ASP A 21 30.75 6.57 -12.61
C ASP A 21 30.74 8.00 -12.03
N MET A 22 31.24 8.98 -12.81
CA MET A 22 31.16 10.39 -12.41
C MET A 22 29.71 10.88 -12.38
N ASP A 23 28.89 10.53 -13.38
CA ASP A 23 27.47 10.89 -13.38
C ASP A 23 26.74 10.22 -12.21
N ARG A 24 27.05 8.95 -11.94
CA ARG A 24 26.52 8.23 -10.76
C ARG A 24 26.88 8.92 -9.45
N ALA A 25 28.04 9.54 -9.32
CA ALA A 25 28.43 10.27 -8.12
C ALA A 25 27.72 11.64 -7.98
N HIS A 26 27.50 12.36 -9.08
CA HIS A 26 27.05 13.76 -9.04
C HIS A 26 25.55 13.96 -9.29
N LEU A 27 24.91 13.06 -10.02
CA LEU A 27 23.47 13.17 -10.30
C LEU A 27 22.65 12.91 -9.03
N THR A 28 21.63 13.72 -8.82
CA THR A 28 20.65 13.50 -7.76
C THR A 28 19.70 12.37 -8.14
N VAL A 29 18.93 11.85 -7.18
CA VAL A 29 17.87 10.87 -7.48
C VAL A 29 16.86 11.43 -8.50
N SER A 30 16.58 12.74 -8.45
CA SER A 30 15.65 13.38 -9.38
C SER A 30 16.20 13.40 -10.81
N ASP A 31 17.50 13.67 -10.96
CA ASP A 31 18.11 13.72 -12.30
C ASP A 31 18.09 12.34 -12.94
N VAL A 32 18.46 11.30 -12.19
CA VAL A 32 18.43 9.92 -12.70
C VAL A 32 17.00 9.48 -13.01
N ALA A 33 16.01 9.84 -12.19
CA ALA A 33 14.61 9.55 -12.46
C ALA A 33 14.11 10.27 -13.73
N GLU A 34 14.48 11.54 -13.95
CA GLU A 34 14.12 12.26 -15.17
C GLU A 34 14.82 11.68 -16.41
N ILE A 35 16.10 11.30 -16.31
CA ILE A 35 16.82 10.61 -17.39
C ILE A 35 16.13 9.28 -17.73
N TRP A 36 15.71 8.52 -16.72
CA TRP A 36 14.93 7.30 -16.91
C TRP A 36 13.61 7.58 -17.63
N ARG A 37 12.83 8.56 -17.19
CA ARG A 37 11.58 8.96 -17.83
C ARG A 37 11.79 9.37 -19.30
N LEU A 38 12.84 10.13 -19.57
CA LEU A 38 13.19 10.57 -20.93
C LEU A 38 13.64 9.40 -21.82
N LEU A 39 14.39 8.44 -21.27
CA LEU A 39 14.77 7.23 -22.00
C LEU A 39 13.55 6.36 -22.33
N LEU A 40 12.61 6.19 -21.39
CA LEU A 40 11.35 5.50 -21.66
C LEU A 40 10.56 6.19 -22.78
N TRP A 41 10.47 7.52 -22.73
CA TRP A 41 9.81 8.29 -23.79
C TRP A 41 10.49 8.11 -25.15
N TYR A 42 11.83 8.14 -25.18
CA TYR A 42 12.61 7.87 -26.39
C TYR A 42 12.35 6.46 -26.94
N CYS A 43 12.35 5.43 -26.08
CA CYS A 43 12.09 4.05 -26.50
C CYS A 43 10.67 3.91 -27.08
N ASN A 44 9.66 4.49 -26.42
CA ASN A 44 8.28 4.44 -26.90
C ASN A 44 8.12 5.16 -28.25
N ALA A 45 8.79 6.30 -28.45
CA ALA A 45 8.76 7.03 -29.71
C ALA A 45 9.41 6.28 -30.88
N ASN A 46 10.36 5.36 -30.60
CA ASN A 46 11.07 4.58 -31.61
C ASN A 46 10.65 3.10 -31.67
N ALA A 47 9.64 2.70 -30.90
CA ALA A 47 9.27 1.30 -30.69
C ALA A 47 9.00 0.53 -32.00
N GLU A 48 8.43 1.16 -33.03
CA GLU A 48 8.16 0.55 -34.35
C GLU A 48 9.43 0.34 -35.19
N ASN A 49 10.49 1.12 -34.96
CA ASN A 49 11.72 1.12 -35.74
C ASN A 49 12.86 0.36 -35.07
N ASP A 50 12.79 0.14 -33.75
CA ASP A 50 13.83 -0.55 -33.00
C ASP A 50 13.89 -2.05 -33.34
N THR A 51 15.10 -2.57 -33.46
CA THR A 51 15.35 -4.01 -33.52
C THR A 51 15.23 -4.62 -32.12
N ASP A 52 15.09 -5.94 -32.03
CA ASP A 52 15.06 -6.63 -30.74
C ASP A 52 16.35 -6.41 -29.93
N GLU A 53 17.50 -6.33 -30.59
CA GLU A 53 18.79 -6.00 -29.98
C GLU A 53 18.78 -4.59 -29.37
N THR A 54 18.32 -3.58 -30.10
CA THR A 54 18.18 -2.21 -29.57
C THR A 54 17.22 -2.15 -28.38
N ARG A 55 16.10 -2.89 -28.44
CA ARG A 55 15.15 -2.98 -27.32
C ARG A 55 15.80 -3.60 -26.08
N GLU A 56 16.56 -4.67 -26.25
CA GLU A 56 17.29 -5.33 -25.15
C GLU A 56 18.37 -4.41 -24.56
N GLU A 57 19.15 -3.73 -25.38
CA GLU A 57 20.13 -2.73 -24.93
C GLU A 57 19.46 -1.61 -24.12
N ASN A 58 18.37 -1.05 -24.64
CA ASN A 58 17.64 0.02 -23.95
C ASN A 58 17.00 -0.47 -22.65
N PHE A 59 16.49 -1.71 -22.61
CA PHE A 59 16.00 -2.32 -21.39
C PHE A 59 17.10 -2.46 -20.32
N ASN A 60 18.31 -2.85 -20.72
CA ASN A 60 19.47 -2.94 -19.81
C ASN A 60 19.89 -1.57 -19.27
N LYS A 61 19.84 -0.51 -20.10
CA LYS A 61 20.07 0.88 -19.66
C LYS A 61 19.00 1.32 -18.65
N ILE A 62 17.72 1.06 -18.94
CA ILE A 62 16.61 1.35 -18.02
C ILE A 62 16.81 0.62 -16.69
N ARG A 63 17.16 -0.68 -16.71
CA ARG A 63 17.45 -1.45 -15.49
C ARG A 63 18.56 -0.81 -14.65
N THR A 64 19.61 -0.32 -15.30
CA THR A 64 20.71 0.39 -14.63
C THR A 64 20.23 1.68 -13.96
N LEU A 65 19.40 2.46 -14.66
CA LEU A 65 18.79 3.68 -14.11
C LEU A 65 17.86 3.38 -12.93
N VAL A 66 17.02 2.34 -13.03
CA VAL A 66 16.16 1.87 -11.93
C VAL A 66 16.98 1.53 -10.68
N MET A 67 18.06 0.77 -10.84
CA MET A 67 18.95 0.43 -9.73
C MET A 67 19.60 1.68 -9.13
N MET A 68 20.03 2.63 -9.96
CA MET A 68 20.60 3.89 -9.49
C MET A 68 19.60 4.76 -8.73
N VAL A 69 18.35 4.84 -9.20
CA VAL A 69 17.29 5.55 -8.50
C VAL A 69 17.02 4.90 -7.14
N ARG A 70 16.90 3.57 -7.10
CA ARG A 70 16.75 2.81 -5.85
C ARG A 70 17.89 3.08 -4.86
N ASP A 71 19.14 2.91 -5.30
CA ASP A 71 20.32 3.09 -4.45
C ASP A 71 20.36 4.52 -3.88
N LYS A 72 20.08 5.52 -4.71
CA LYS A 72 20.07 6.94 -4.29
C LYS A 72 18.88 7.29 -3.40
N LEU A 73 17.72 6.67 -3.62
CA LEU A 73 16.51 6.90 -2.82
C LEU A 73 16.78 6.63 -1.33
N PHE A 74 17.44 5.52 -1.02
CA PHE A 74 17.73 5.13 0.37
C PHE A 74 18.85 5.95 1.02
N LEU A 75 19.61 6.72 0.24
CA LEU A 75 20.67 7.60 0.75
C LEU A 75 20.19 9.01 1.08
N LEU A 76 18.96 9.37 0.71
CA LEU A 76 18.41 10.70 0.98
C LEU A 76 18.33 10.98 2.49
N ASP A 77 18.31 12.25 2.87
CA ASP A 77 17.99 12.64 4.26
C ASP A 77 16.48 12.49 4.55
N GLY A 78 15.66 12.57 3.51
CA GLY A 78 14.24 12.27 3.58
C GLY A 78 13.55 12.58 2.27
N ILE A 79 12.27 12.23 2.20
CA ILE A 79 11.45 12.34 0.99
C ILE A 79 10.02 12.71 1.35
N TYR A 80 9.26 13.29 0.42
CA TYR A 80 7.83 13.50 0.63
C TYR A 80 7.05 12.33 0.06
N ALA A 81 6.06 11.84 0.79
CA ALA A 81 5.08 10.90 0.30
C ALA A 81 3.71 11.60 0.17
N VAL A 82 2.94 11.21 -0.85
CA VAL A 82 1.57 11.70 -1.05
C VAL A 82 0.60 10.89 -0.19
N TYR A 83 -0.20 11.59 0.60
CA TYR A 83 -1.22 11.04 1.48
C TYR A 83 -2.61 11.48 1.02
N SER A 84 -3.58 10.62 1.28
CA SER A 84 -5.00 10.93 1.21
C SER A 84 -5.40 11.66 2.49
N LYS A 85 -5.94 12.87 2.39
CA LYS A 85 -6.58 13.53 3.54
C LYS A 85 -7.85 12.81 3.97
N LYS A 86 -8.53 12.14 3.02
CA LYS A 86 -9.75 11.36 3.28
C LYS A 86 -9.46 10.19 4.19
N THR A 87 -8.48 9.34 3.85
CA THR A 87 -8.16 8.14 4.66
C THR A 87 -7.09 8.42 5.72
N GLY A 88 -6.32 9.50 5.59
CA GLY A 88 -5.17 9.78 6.45
C GLY A 88 -3.94 8.90 6.18
N GLU A 89 -4.04 8.00 5.20
CA GLU A 89 -3.04 6.99 4.83
C GLU A 89 -2.34 7.37 3.51
N PRO A 90 -1.18 6.77 3.18
CA PRO A 90 -0.50 6.97 1.90
C PRO A 90 -1.46 6.71 0.73
N TYR A 91 -1.50 7.63 -0.23
CA TYR A 91 -2.44 7.52 -1.35
C TYR A 91 -1.98 6.42 -2.32
N LEU A 92 -2.85 5.43 -2.55
CA LEU A 92 -2.64 4.37 -3.52
C LEU A 92 -3.07 4.84 -4.90
N PHE A 93 -2.10 5.11 -5.78
CA PHE A 93 -2.35 5.45 -7.17
C PHE A 93 -2.55 4.17 -7.97
N ALA A 94 -3.78 3.98 -8.44
CA ALA A 94 -4.17 2.90 -9.34
C ALA A 94 -5.04 3.47 -10.46
N GLN A 95 -4.73 3.11 -11.70
CA GLN A 95 -5.54 3.37 -12.88
C GLN A 95 -6.21 2.08 -13.34
N THR A 96 -7.51 2.14 -13.60
CA THR A 96 -8.25 1.05 -14.21
C THR A 96 -8.55 1.42 -15.65
N THR A 97 -8.12 0.58 -16.58
CA THR A 97 -8.33 0.77 -18.02
C THR A 97 -9.01 -0.45 -18.62
N LYS A 98 -9.80 -0.25 -19.67
CA LYS A 98 -10.29 -1.34 -20.51
C LYS A 98 -9.19 -1.78 -21.46
N ASN A 99 -8.96 -3.07 -21.57
CA ASN A 99 -8.13 -3.63 -22.63
C ASN A 99 -8.94 -3.82 -23.93
N ASP A 100 -8.27 -4.22 -25.01
CA ASP A 100 -8.88 -4.45 -26.33
C ASP A 100 -9.97 -5.54 -26.33
N SER A 101 -10.02 -6.37 -25.28
CA SER A 101 -11.04 -7.41 -25.08
C SER A 101 -12.21 -6.96 -24.18
N ASP A 102 -12.32 -5.65 -23.91
CA ASP A 102 -13.31 -5.04 -22.99
C ASP A 102 -13.23 -5.56 -21.53
N ASN A 103 -12.10 -6.20 -21.17
CA ASN A 103 -11.81 -6.57 -19.79
C ASN A 103 -11.16 -5.38 -19.08
N TYR A 104 -11.53 -5.18 -17.83
CA TYR A 104 -10.92 -4.15 -17.00
C TYR A 104 -9.64 -4.66 -16.37
N ILE A 105 -8.59 -3.86 -16.46
CA ILE A 105 -7.30 -4.12 -15.82
C ILE A 105 -7.01 -2.93 -14.92
N THR A 106 -6.82 -3.20 -13.63
CA THR A 106 -6.31 -2.24 -12.67
C THR A 106 -4.80 -2.38 -12.59
N SER A 107 -4.08 -1.27 -12.80
CA SER A 107 -2.63 -1.22 -12.58
C SER A 107 -2.28 -1.49 -11.12
N PRO A 108 -1.10 -2.06 -10.83
CA PRO A 108 -0.65 -2.27 -9.46
C PRO A 108 -0.71 -0.97 -8.66
N PRO A 109 -1.41 -0.90 -7.52
CA PRO A 109 -1.50 0.33 -6.75
C PRO A 109 -0.14 0.72 -6.15
N MET A 110 0.29 1.96 -6.35
CA MET A 110 1.60 2.44 -5.89
C MET A 110 1.49 3.74 -5.08
N VAL A 111 2.38 3.92 -4.11
CA VAL A 111 2.52 5.21 -3.42
C VAL A 111 3.41 6.17 -4.22
N HIS A 112 3.18 7.48 -4.10
CA HIS A 112 3.99 8.49 -4.78
C HIS A 112 4.99 9.13 -3.84
N LEU A 113 6.27 9.00 -4.20
CA LEU A 113 7.40 9.65 -3.55
C LEU A 113 7.93 10.83 -4.38
N VAL A 114 8.16 11.96 -3.70
CA VAL A 114 8.65 13.20 -4.31
C VAL A 114 9.81 13.78 -3.52
N THR A 115 10.85 14.17 -4.23
CA THR A 115 12.02 14.80 -3.63
C THR A 115 11.72 16.23 -3.20
N LYS A 116 12.52 16.75 -2.26
CA LYS A 116 12.40 18.15 -1.82
C LYS A 116 12.45 19.16 -2.97
N ALA A 117 13.25 18.89 -4.01
CA ALA A 117 13.40 19.76 -5.17
C ALA A 117 12.13 19.83 -6.04
N PHE A 118 11.28 18.80 -6.01
CA PHE A 118 10.06 18.69 -6.83
C PHE A 118 8.78 18.90 -6.01
N LYS A 119 8.91 19.24 -4.73
CA LYS A 119 7.76 19.43 -3.83
C LYS A 119 6.78 20.48 -4.35
N GLU A 120 7.26 21.65 -4.75
CA GLU A 120 6.39 22.74 -5.22
C GLU A 120 5.72 22.37 -6.55
N ASN A 121 6.45 21.75 -7.49
CA ASN A 121 5.87 21.28 -8.75
C ASN A 121 4.72 20.30 -8.54
N LEU A 122 4.86 19.35 -7.60
CA LEU A 122 3.78 18.39 -7.32
C LEU A 122 2.65 19.05 -6.53
N LYS A 123 2.96 19.99 -5.64
CA LYS A 123 1.93 20.77 -4.94
C LYS A 123 1.06 21.51 -5.95
N GLU A 124 1.65 22.20 -6.92
CA GLU A 124 0.95 22.86 -8.02
C GLU A 124 0.14 21.86 -8.87
N GLN A 125 0.68 20.68 -9.18
CA GLN A 125 -0.06 19.63 -9.92
C GLN A 125 -1.24 19.03 -9.14
N ASN A 126 -1.17 19.07 -7.80
CA ASN A 126 -2.19 18.55 -6.91
C ASN A 126 -3.07 19.67 -6.31
N GLU A 127 -2.88 20.94 -6.68
CA GLU A 127 -3.65 22.07 -6.13
C GLU A 127 -5.15 21.92 -6.40
N ASP A 128 -5.51 21.27 -7.51
CA ASP A 128 -6.90 20.96 -7.88
C ASP A 128 -7.46 19.71 -7.15
N THR A 129 -6.63 18.96 -6.42
CA THR A 129 -7.05 17.82 -5.60
C THR A 129 -7.03 18.17 -4.12
N GLU A 130 -8.13 18.79 -3.65
CA GLU A 130 -8.30 19.18 -2.24
C GLU A 130 -8.07 18.03 -1.24
N ASP A 131 -8.18 16.78 -1.71
CA ASP A 131 -8.06 15.54 -0.94
C ASP A 131 -6.62 15.03 -0.73
N LEU A 132 -5.59 15.67 -1.30
CA LEU A 132 -4.20 15.18 -1.19
C LEU A 132 -3.34 16.10 -0.32
N GLU A 133 -2.36 15.51 0.37
CA GLU A 133 -1.31 16.24 1.08
C GLU A 133 0.07 15.58 0.95
N LEU A 134 1.12 16.35 1.18
CA LEU A 134 2.51 15.87 1.21
C LEU A 134 2.98 15.77 2.65
N ARG A 135 3.39 14.57 3.08
CA ARG A 135 4.03 14.36 4.38
C ARG A 135 5.50 14.04 4.19
N TYR A 136 6.35 14.60 5.03
CA TYR A 136 7.79 14.36 4.99
C TYR A 136 8.13 13.09 5.76
N ILE A 137 8.85 12.19 5.10
CA ILE A 137 9.42 10.97 5.66
C ILE A 137 10.90 11.23 5.91
N ASP A 138 11.26 11.35 7.18
CA ASP A 138 12.65 11.48 7.63
C ASP A 138 13.35 10.13 7.49
N ASN A 139 14.56 10.11 6.91
CA ASN A 139 15.34 8.88 6.79
C ASN A 139 16.14 8.57 8.07
N GLY A 140 16.22 9.53 9.00
CA GLY A 140 16.97 9.38 10.24
C GLY A 140 18.49 9.32 10.04
N GLU A 141 19.21 9.24 11.16
CA GLU A 141 20.68 9.12 11.15
C GLU A 141 21.16 7.75 10.66
N ASP A 142 20.36 6.70 10.87
CA ASP A 142 20.65 5.31 10.48
C ASP A 142 20.29 4.98 9.02
N LYS A 143 19.68 5.95 8.30
CA LYS A 143 19.23 5.83 6.92
C LYS A 143 18.21 4.71 6.70
N GLN A 144 17.39 4.39 7.71
CA GLN A 144 16.36 3.36 7.62
C GLN A 144 14.94 3.92 7.48
N GLY A 145 14.69 5.19 7.77
CA GLY A 145 13.33 5.74 7.81
C GLY A 145 12.56 5.60 6.50
N ILE A 146 13.21 5.81 5.35
CA ILE A 146 12.59 5.62 4.02
C ILE A 146 12.30 4.15 3.76
N LEU A 147 13.23 3.24 4.10
CA LEU A 147 13.02 1.80 3.93
C LEU A 147 11.87 1.30 4.81
N ASN A 148 11.81 1.75 6.06
CA ASN A 148 10.76 1.39 7.00
C ASN A 148 9.39 1.89 6.52
N PHE A 149 9.32 3.12 6.01
CA PHE A 149 8.11 3.63 5.37
C PHE A 149 7.68 2.75 4.19
N ILE A 150 8.60 2.39 3.28
CA ILE A 150 8.26 1.55 2.12
C ILE A 150 7.81 0.15 2.56
N ARG A 151 8.43 -0.43 3.60
CA ARG A 151 7.99 -1.71 4.19
C ARG A 151 6.58 -1.60 4.75
N GLU A 152 6.28 -0.54 5.49
CA GLU A 152 4.97 -0.31 6.08
C GLU A 152 3.87 -0.25 5.01
N VAL A 153 4.05 0.60 3.99
CA VAL A 153 3.02 0.77 2.95
C VAL A 153 2.86 -0.47 2.07
N VAL A 154 3.91 -1.28 1.91
CA VAL A 154 3.82 -2.52 1.13
C VAL A 154 3.17 -3.64 1.94
N LEU A 155 3.67 -3.88 3.16
CA LEU A 155 3.28 -5.03 3.98
C LEU A 155 1.95 -4.80 4.72
N LEU A 156 1.61 -3.54 5.04
CA LEU A 156 0.40 -3.22 5.80
C LEU A 156 -0.67 -2.56 4.93
N ASP A 157 -0.29 -1.61 4.05
CA ASP A 157 -1.28 -0.86 3.24
C ASP A 157 -1.56 -1.50 1.88
N GLY A 158 -0.74 -2.47 1.50
CA GLY A 158 -0.86 -3.22 0.26
C GLY A 158 -0.42 -2.45 -0.99
N ALA A 159 0.43 -1.43 -0.87
CA ALA A 159 1.11 -0.88 -2.03
C ALA A 159 1.95 -1.97 -2.73
N GLN A 160 1.98 -1.98 -4.05
CA GLN A 160 2.75 -2.92 -4.87
C GLN A 160 4.05 -2.31 -5.41
N GLY A 161 4.39 -1.12 -4.94
CA GLY A 161 5.59 -0.41 -5.34
C GLY A 161 5.50 1.07 -5.03
N VAL A 162 6.50 1.81 -5.52
CA VAL A 162 6.57 3.26 -5.40
C VAL A 162 6.79 3.87 -6.77
N ARG A 163 6.10 4.98 -7.03
CA ARG A 163 6.41 5.87 -8.15
C ARG A 163 7.20 7.07 -7.64
N ILE A 164 8.21 7.50 -8.38
CA ILE A 164 9.19 8.50 -7.96
C ILE A 164 9.10 9.67 -8.93
N LEU A 165 8.61 10.83 -8.49
CA LEU A 165 8.33 12.03 -9.30
C LEU A 165 7.21 11.92 -10.34
N SER A 166 7.07 10.78 -11.03
CA SER A 166 6.08 10.58 -12.09
C SER A 166 5.56 9.15 -12.13
N GLU A 167 4.45 8.90 -12.82
CA GLU A 167 3.89 7.55 -13.01
C GLU A 167 4.79 6.62 -13.85
N TYR A 168 5.66 7.16 -14.68
CA TYR A 168 6.54 6.38 -15.56
C TYR A 168 7.79 5.84 -14.85
N THR A 169 8.11 6.40 -13.70
CA THR A 169 9.33 6.12 -12.93
C THR A 169 8.94 5.36 -11.67
N ALA A 170 8.54 4.10 -11.88
CA ALA A 170 7.96 3.23 -10.87
C ALA A 170 8.82 1.99 -10.60
N ILE A 171 9.04 1.70 -9.32
CA ILE A 171 9.79 0.51 -8.86
C ILE A 171 8.82 -0.39 -8.09
N ALA A 172 8.68 -1.63 -8.55
CA ALA A 172 7.88 -2.64 -7.86
C ALA A 172 8.47 -2.97 -6.48
N ALA A 173 7.61 -3.42 -5.56
CA ALA A 173 7.99 -3.71 -4.18
C ALA A 173 9.17 -4.70 -4.06
N GLU A 174 9.23 -5.72 -4.92
CA GLU A 174 10.30 -6.73 -4.99
C GLU A 174 11.66 -6.11 -5.33
N GLY A 175 11.67 -4.95 -6.00
CA GLY A 175 12.88 -4.20 -6.28
C GLY A 175 13.34 -3.31 -5.12
N LEU A 176 12.52 -3.14 -4.08
CA LEU A 176 12.75 -2.19 -2.99
C LEU A 176 13.00 -2.87 -1.65
N ILE A 177 12.22 -3.89 -1.33
CA ILE A 177 12.24 -4.58 -0.04
C ILE A 177 12.45 -6.07 -0.20
N GLU A 178 12.98 -6.68 0.85
CA GLU A 178 12.92 -8.12 1.04
C GLU A 178 11.62 -8.45 1.77
N PHE A 179 10.79 -9.30 1.15
CA PHE A 179 9.58 -9.79 1.80
C PHE A 179 9.94 -10.77 2.92
N PRO A 180 9.22 -10.74 4.06
CA PRO A 180 9.40 -11.73 5.10
C PRO A 180 9.23 -13.14 4.57
N ASN A 181 10.12 -14.05 4.96
CA ASN A 181 9.96 -15.48 4.71
C ASN A 181 9.53 -16.17 6.01
N TYR A 182 8.30 -16.69 6.02
CA TYR A 182 7.72 -17.38 7.18
C TYR A 182 7.79 -18.91 7.05
N GLU A 183 8.56 -19.45 6.09
CA GLU A 183 8.73 -20.89 5.92
C GLU A 183 9.23 -21.55 7.22
N GLY A 184 8.49 -22.56 7.68
CA GLY A 184 8.81 -23.28 8.92
C GLY A 184 8.31 -22.62 10.21
N MET A 185 7.70 -21.43 10.14
CA MET A 185 6.99 -20.84 11.28
C MET A 185 5.61 -21.49 11.46
N ARG A 186 5.10 -21.51 12.69
CA ARG A 186 3.71 -21.89 12.96
C ARG A 186 2.81 -20.74 12.54
N ASP A 187 1.61 -21.02 12.04
CA ASP A 187 0.64 -20.00 11.61
C ASP A 187 0.39 -18.92 12.67
N VAL A 188 0.36 -19.30 13.95
CA VAL A 188 0.17 -18.42 15.12
C VAL A 188 1.35 -17.49 15.40
N ASP A 189 2.55 -17.80 14.90
CA ASP A 189 3.75 -16.96 15.05
C ASP A 189 3.92 -16.01 13.87
N ILE A 190 3.20 -16.24 12.77
CA ILE A 190 3.21 -15.34 11.60
C ILE A 190 2.52 -14.04 12.01
N PRO A 191 3.17 -12.88 11.84
CA PRO A 191 2.53 -11.59 12.08
C PRO A 191 1.22 -11.47 11.30
N VAL A 192 0.18 -10.98 11.96
CA VAL A 192 -1.07 -10.67 11.28
C VAL A 192 -0.83 -9.46 10.39
N GLU A 193 -0.89 -9.68 9.09
CA GLU A 193 -0.72 -8.68 8.04
C GLU A 193 -1.77 -8.97 6.96
N ASN A 194 -2.66 -8.03 6.67
CA ASN A 194 -3.70 -8.19 5.65
C ASN A 194 -3.58 -7.14 4.51
N PRO A 195 -2.42 -7.02 3.84
CA PRO A 195 -2.21 -5.97 2.84
C PRO A 195 -3.19 -6.04 1.67
N GLY A 196 -3.61 -7.24 1.26
CA GLY A 196 -4.63 -7.41 0.22
C GLY A 196 -5.97 -6.78 0.60
N LEU A 197 -6.43 -7.03 1.83
CA LEU A 197 -7.66 -6.43 2.36
C LEU A 197 -7.54 -4.91 2.50
N VAL A 198 -6.44 -4.44 3.08
CA VAL A 198 -6.21 -3.00 3.32
C VAL A 198 -6.13 -2.24 2.00
N ARG A 199 -5.46 -2.79 0.97
CA ARG A 199 -5.42 -2.19 -0.37
C ARG A 199 -6.80 -1.84 -0.89
N TRP A 200 -7.71 -2.82 -0.91
CA TRP A 200 -9.06 -2.59 -1.45
C TRP A 200 -9.90 -1.69 -0.54
N MET A 201 -9.71 -1.77 0.76
CA MET A 201 -10.33 -0.87 1.72
C MET A 201 -9.90 0.59 1.50
N LEU A 202 -8.61 0.86 1.31
CA LEU A 202 -8.09 2.20 1.03
C LEU A 202 -8.52 2.70 -0.36
N LEU A 203 -8.53 1.84 -1.38
CA LEU A 203 -9.02 2.22 -2.71
C LEU A 203 -10.51 2.58 -2.68
N LEU A 204 -11.35 1.86 -1.92
CA LEU A 204 -12.75 2.21 -1.69
C LEU A 204 -12.88 3.55 -0.94
N GLY A 205 -12.09 3.74 0.12
CA GLY A 205 -12.07 4.99 0.89
C GLY A 205 -11.66 6.21 0.06
N GLN A 206 -10.64 6.05 -0.79
CA GLN A 206 -10.18 7.09 -1.72
C GLN A 206 -11.21 7.41 -2.80
N LEU A 207 -11.88 6.38 -3.36
CA LEU A 207 -12.93 6.53 -4.35
C LEU A 207 -14.13 7.30 -3.77
N GLY A 208 -14.43 7.04 -2.49
CA GLY A 208 -15.55 7.63 -1.78
C GLY A 208 -16.89 7.16 -2.33
N LYS A 209 -17.94 7.97 -2.08
CA LYS A 209 -19.28 7.67 -2.61
C LYS A 209 -19.26 7.81 -4.15
N PRO A 210 -19.67 6.77 -4.90
CA PRO A 210 -19.75 6.87 -6.35
C PRO A 210 -20.85 7.85 -6.77
N ASP A 211 -20.52 8.73 -7.70
CA ASP A 211 -21.39 9.79 -8.25
C ASP A 211 -21.42 9.80 -9.79
N THR A 212 -20.68 8.87 -10.43
CA THR A 212 -20.66 8.65 -11.88
C THR A 212 -20.73 7.14 -12.18
N PRO A 213 -21.20 6.74 -13.37
CA PRO A 213 -21.23 5.33 -13.76
C PRO A 213 -19.86 4.64 -13.71
N GLU A 214 -18.79 5.38 -14.01
CA GLU A 214 -17.42 4.88 -13.91
C GLU A 214 -17.04 4.60 -12.45
N LYS A 215 -17.35 5.51 -11.52
CA LYS A 215 -17.09 5.27 -10.09
C LYS A 215 -17.98 4.17 -9.52
N GLU A 216 -19.22 4.03 -9.99
CA GLU A 216 -20.10 2.92 -9.59
C GLU A 216 -19.47 1.57 -9.98
N PHE A 217 -19.00 1.46 -11.22
CA PHE A 217 -18.28 0.28 -11.69
C PHE A 217 -17.03 -0.01 -10.86
N LEU A 218 -16.18 1.00 -10.63
CA LEU A 218 -14.97 0.84 -9.82
C LEU A 218 -15.30 0.42 -8.39
N HIS A 219 -16.34 1.00 -7.80
CA HIS A 219 -16.78 0.65 -6.46
C HIS A 219 -17.22 -0.81 -6.39
N GLU A 220 -18.03 -1.29 -7.34
CA GLU A 220 -18.45 -2.70 -7.39
C GLU A 220 -17.25 -3.64 -7.53
N MET A 221 -16.31 -3.31 -8.42
CA MET A 221 -15.11 -4.10 -8.65
C MET A 221 -14.20 -4.15 -7.41
N TYR A 222 -13.90 -2.99 -6.80
CA TYR A 222 -13.09 -2.93 -5.59
C TYR A 222 -13.78 -3.61 -4.40
N PHE A 223 -15.11 -3.49 -4.28
CA PHE A 223 -15.88 -4.16 -3.24
C PHE A 223 -15.87 -5.69 -3.41
N TYR A 224 -15.89 -6.18 -4.65
CA TYR A 224 -15.74 -7.61 -4.94
C TYR A 224 -14.38 -8.12 -4.45
N PHE A 225 -13.27 -7.49 -4.83
CA PHE A 225 -11.94 -7.90 -4.38
C PHE A 225 -11.72 -7.71 -2.87
N PHE A 226 -12.28 -6.65 -2.28
CA PHE A 226 -12.33 -6.48 -0.83
C PHE A 226 -13.00 -7.70 -0.17
N GLY A 227 -14.14 -8.15 -0.70
CA GLY A 227 -14.85 -9.32 -0.22
C GLY A 227 -14.04 -10.62 -0.33
N GLN A 228 -13.30 -10.81 -1.43
CA GLN A 228 -12.41 -11.97 -1.61
C GLN A 228 -11.32 -12.06 -0.54
N GLU A 229 -10.74 -10.92 -0.17
CA GLU A 229 -9.70 -10.85 0.85
C GLU A 229 -10.30 -10.96 2.26
N LEU A 230 -11.46 -10.34 2.48
CA LEU A 230 -12.15 -10.30 3.78
C LEU A 230 -12.45 -11.70 4.32
N VAL A 231 -12.92 -12.62 3.46
CA VAL A 231 -13.30 -13.98 3.87
C VAL A 231 -12.11 -14.87 4.22
N LYS A 232 -10.88 -14.49 3.83
CA LYS A 232 -9.64 -15.25 4.09
C LYS A 232 -8.81 -14.63 5.22
N SER A 233 -9.14 -13.40 5.62
CA SER A 233 -8.33 -12.60 6.55
C SER A 233 -8.46 -13.07 7.99
N THR A 234 -7.35 -13.01 8.72
CA THR A 234 -7.30 -13.16 10.18
C THR A 234 -7.04 -11.79 10.79
N PHE A 235 -7.73 -11.47 11.88
CA PHE A 235 -7.67 -10.15 12.51
C PHE A 235 -7.20 -10.22 13.94
N ILE A 236 -6.73 -9.09 14.45
CA ILE A 236 -6.45 -8.89 15.87
C ILE A 236 -7.67 -8.23 16.52
N VAL A 237 -8.26 -8.91 17.49
CA VAL A 237 -9.32 -8.37 18.35
C VAL A 237 -8.69 -7.92 19.68
N PRO A 238 -8.82 -6.65 20.08
CA PRO A 238 -8.30 -6.18 21.35
C PRO A 238 -9.03 -6.84 22.51
N MET A 239 -8.24 -7.45 23.39
CA MET A 239 -8.70 -8.11 24.61
C MET A 239 -7.90 -7.61 25.81
N ARG A 240 -8.55 -7.49 26.97
CA ARG A 240 -7.88 -7.28 28.25
C ARG A 240 -8.39 -8.28 29.27
N THR A 241 -7.54 -9.18 29.74
CA THR A 241 -7.94 -10.18 30.74
C THR A 241 -7.82 -9.63 32.16
N HIS A 242 -8.74 -10.03 33.04
CA HIS A 242 -8.67 -9.74 34.46
C HIS A 242 -7.96 -10.90 35.18
N GLY A 243 -6.63 -10.80 35.32
CA GLY A 243 -5.79 -11.81 35.95
C GLY A 243 -4.64 -12.30 35.07
N GLU A 244 -3.93 -13.32 35.51
CA GLU A 244 -2.81 -13.90 34.75
C GLU A 244 -3.32 -14.67 33.52
N ILE A 245 -2.77 -14.32 32.35
CA ILE A 245 -3.04 -15.03 31.09
C ILE A 245 -2.32 -16.38 31.13
N PRO A 246 -3.03 -17.50 30.91
CA PRO A 246 -2.39 -18.80 30.81
C PRO A 246 -1.34 -18.81 29.69
N GLN A 247 -0.24 -19.53 29.89
CA GLN A 247 0.73 -19.71 28.80
C GLN A 247 0.11 -20.48 27.65
N ALA A 248 0.43 -20.04 26.43
CA ALA A 248 0.07 -20.76 25.22
C ALA A 248 0.74 -22.14 25.18
N ASN A 249 0.07 -23.12 24.59
CA ASN A 249 0.63 -24.45 24.37
C ASN A 249 1.65 -24.47 23.22
N GLU A 250 2.17 -25.66 22.89
CA GLU A 250 3.11 -25.87 21.78
C GLU A 250 2.57 -25.49 20.39
N ASN A 251 1.26 -25.29 20.26
CA ASN A 251 0.59 -24.83 19.04
C ASN A 251 0.19 -23.34 19.11
N GLY A 252 0.66 -22.60 20.13
CA GLY A 252 0.34 -21.19 20.37
C GLY A 252 -1.12 -20.93 20.80
N VAL A 253 -1.86 -21.98 21.17
CA VAL A 253 -3.24 -21.86 21.62
C VAL A 253 -3.27 -21.62 23.13
N THR A 254 -3.99 -20.58 23.55
CA THR A 254 -4.24 -20.29 24.97
C THR A 254 -5.66 -20.71 25.34
N SER A 255 -5.80 -21.63 26.29
CA SER A 255 -7.09 -22.00 26.87
C SER A 255 -7.36 -21.17 28.13
N LEU A 256 -8.40 -20.34 28.08
CA LEU A 256 -8.84 -19.57 29.25
C LEU A 256 -9.44 -20.52 30.30
N LYS A 257 -9.10 -20.28 31.57
CA LYS A 257 -9.65 -21.07 32.69
C LYS A 257 -11.11 -20.69 32.94
N GLU A 258 -11.91 -21.64 33.40
CA GLU A 258 -13.28 -21.39 33.82
C GLU A 258 -13.34 -20.27 34.87
N GLY A 259 -14.26 -19.32 34.68
CA GLY A 259 -14.41 -18.15 35.56
C GLY A 259 -13.47 -16.98 35.25
N MET A 260 -12.56 -17.08 34.26
CA MET A 260 -11.81 -15.91 33.80
C MET A 260 -12.76 -14.92 33.10
N THR A 261 -12.59 -13.64 33.44
CA THR A 261 -13.27 -12.54 32.78
C THR A 261 -12.28 -11.75 31.94
N PHE A 262 -12.77 -11.19 30.85
CA PHE A 262 -11.99 -10.34 29.95
C PHE A 262 -12.89 -9.27 29.36
N ASP A 263 -12.28 -8.15 29.00
CA ASP A 263 -12.90 -7.08 28.25
C ASP A 263 -12.51 -7.22 26.78
N LEU A 264 -13.46 -6.97 25.89
CA LEU A 264 -13.19 -6.76 24.46
C LEU A 264 -13.41 -5.28 24.13
N ALA A 265 -12.63 -4.75 23.19
CA ALA A 265 -12.87 -3.40 22.72
C ALA A 265 -14.13 -3.34 21.84
N MET A 266 -15.14 -2.63 22.34
CA MET A 266 -16.43 -2.46 21.67
C MET A 266 -16.82 -0.98 21.60
N VAL A 267 -17.63 -0.64 20.61
CA VAL A 267 -18.33 0.66 20.47
C VAL A 267 -19.81 0.42 20.16
N GLU A 268 -20.60 1.48 20.11
CA GLU A 268 -22.00 1.43 19.68
C GLU A 268 -22.09 0.89 18.24
N GLY A 269 -22.97 -0.09 18.05
CA GLY A 269 -23.23 -0.68 16.74
C GLY A 269 -24.31 0.04 15.95
N ARG A 270 -24.51 -0.38 14.69
CA ARG A 270 -25.48 0.18 13.73
C ARG A 270 -26.67 -0.74 13.54
N GLU A 271 -26.42 -2.03 13.35
CA GLU A 271 -27.47 -3.07 13.28
C GLU A 271 -27.62 -3.79 14.61
N LYS A 272 -26.53 -3.94 15.37
CA LYS A 272 -26.51 -4.54 16.71
C LYS A 272 -26.18 -3.50 17.77
N GLU A 273 -26.41 -3.84 19.04
CA GLU A 273 -26.15 -2.90 20.15
C GLU A 273 -24.67 -2.49 20.22
N GLN A 274 -23.78 -3.43 19.92
CA GLN A 274 -22.33 -3.22 19.99
C GLN A 274 -21.63 -3.69 18.72
N ALA A 275 -20.56 -3.01 18.37
CA ALA A 275 -19.60 -3.40 17.35
C ALA A 275 -18.22 -3.67 17.95
N LEU A 276 -17.62 -4.81 17.60
CA LEU A 276 -16.27 -5.18 18.01
C LEU A 276 -15.22 -4.52 17.12
N MET A 277 -14.10 -4.09 17.72
CA MET A 277 -12.96 -3.58 16.96
C MET A 277 -12.04 -4.71 16.49
N PHE A 278 -11.70 -4.68 15.20
CA PHE A 278 -10.82 -5.61 14.53
C PHE A 278 -9.69 -4.82 13.88
N PHE A 279 -8.47 -5.37 13.91
CA PHE A 279 -7.29 -4.75 13.29
C PHE A 279 -6.66 -5.69 12.28
N THR A 280 -6.23 -5.12 11.17
CA THR A 280 -5.56 -5.83 10.07
C THR A 280 -4.09 -6.11 10.35
N ASP A 281 -3.51 -5.44 11.34
CA ASP A 281 -2.09 -5.53 11.68
C ASP A 281 -1.81 -5.05 13.11
N TRP A 282 -0.65 -5.48 13.63
CA TRP A 282 -0.21 -5.13 14.98
C TRP A 282 0.12 -3.65 15.14
N LEU A 283 0.58 -2.96 14.09
CA LEU A 283 0.96 -1.54 14.18
C LEU A 283 -0.26 -0.69 14.50
N ARG A 284 -1.33 -0.79 13.71
CA ARG A 284 -2.59 -0.06 13.93
C ARG A 284 -3.25 -0.41 15.25
N PHE A 285 -3.20 -1.69 15.63
CA PHE A 285 -3.67 -2.15 16.93
C PHE A 285 -2.92 -1.45 18.08
N ARG A 286 -1.57 -1.47 18.04
CA ARG A 286 -0.72 -0.88 19.08
C ARG A 286 -0.81 0.63 19.14
N GLN A 287 -0.91 1.32 18.01
CA GLN A 287 -1.12 2.77 17.98
C GLN A 287 -2.39 3.19 18.72
N LYS A 288 -3.46 2.38 18.66
CA LYS A 288 -4.73 2.69 19.32
C LYS A 288 -4.83 2.22 20.77
N PHE A 289 -4.35 1.02 21.06
CA PHE A 289 -4.57 0.38 22.37
C PHE A 289 -3.31 0.27 23.25
N GLY A 290 -2.13 0.55 22.71
CA GLY A 290 -0.86 0.41 23.42
C GLY A 290 -0.51 -1.04 23.79
N GLU A 291 0.45 -1.21 24.69
CA GLU A 291 0.96 -2.52 25.11
C GLU A 291 0.11 -3.22 26.18
N GLU A 292 -0.78 -2.49 26.87
CA GLU A 292 -1.59 -3.05 27.96
C GLU A 292 -2.69 -4.00 27.48
N TRP A 293 -3.11 -3.86 26.22
CA TRP A 293 -4.09 -4.73 25.59
C TRP A 293 -3.41 -5.91 24.91
N GLN A 294 -4.07 -7.06 24.93
CA GLN A 294 -3.65 -8.24 24.20
C GLN A 294 -4.41 -8.35 22.88
N GLY A 295 -3.79 -9.03 21.91
CA GLY A 295 -4.40 -9.30 20.62
C GLY A 295 -4.90 -10.74 20.55
N LEU A 296 -6.19 -10.92 20.31
CA LEU A 296 -6.81 -12.21 20.06
C LEU A 296 -6.96 -12.41 18.54
N MET A 297 -6.28 -13.42 17.99
CA MET A 297 -6.29 -13.69 16.55
C MET A 297 -7.53 -14.50 16.15
N GLN A 298 -8.40 -13.92 15.31
CA GLN A 298 -9.66 -14.57 14.89
C GLN A 298 -10.08 -14.22 13.46
N PRO A 299 -10.79 -15.13 12.76
CA PRO A 299 -11.53 -14.78 11.56
C PRO A 299 -12.74 -13.89 11.89
N LEU A 300 -13.30 -13.25 10.87
CA LEU A 300 -14.43 -12.32 11.03
C LEU A 300 -15.75 -13.01 11.41
N ASP A 301 -15.99 -14.21 10.88
CA ASP A 301 -17.29 -14.87 10.87
C ASP A 301 -17.81 -15.28 12.26
N GLY A 302 -16.91 -15.65 13.17
CA GLY A 302 -17.25 -16.13 14.52
C GLY A 302 -17.97 -15.11 15.40
N ASN A 303 -17.82 -13.81 15.10
CA ASN A 303 -18.34 -12.72 15.94
C ASN A 303 -19.60 -12.05 15.38
N LEU A 304 -19.80 -12.13 14.06
CA LEU A 304 -20.86 -11.42 13.37
C LEU A 304 -22.26 -11.87 13.74
N GLY A 305 -22.44 -13.05 14.35
CA GLY A 305 -23.73 -13.49 14.90
C GLY A 305 -24.19 -12.71 16.14
N LEU A 306 -23.25 -12.12 16.89
CA LEU A 306 -23.52 -11.44 18.17
C LEU A 306 -23.29 -9.92 18.10
N HIS A 307 -22.30 -9.48 17.34
CA HIS A 307 -21.88 -8.08 17.28
C HIS A 307 -21.66 -7.65 15.83
N ASP A 308 -21.81 -6.36 15.56
CA ASP A 308 -21.24 -5.78 14.34
C ASP A 308 -19.70 -5.76 14.45
N VAL A 309 -19.01 -5.47 13.35
CA VAL A 309 -17.54 -5.37 13.35
C VAL A 309 -17.08 -4.06 12.71
N ILE A 310 -16.09 -3.42 13.33
CA ILE A 310 -15.34 -2.29 12.77
C ILE A 310 -13.89 -2.72 12.55
N ILE A 311 -13.48 -2.79 11.29
CA ILE A 311 -12.10 -3.06 10.90
C ILE A 311 -11.34 -1.73 10.84
N ASN A 312 -10.17 -1.67 11.47
CA ASN A 312 -9.31 -0.49 11.55
C ASN A 312 -10.05 0.78 11.97
N GLY A 313 -10.88 0.69 13.02
CA GLY A 313 -11.63 1.83 13.55
C GLY A 313 -10.76 2.87 14.26
N THR A 314 -9.72 3.40 13.63
CA THR A 314 -8.70 4.31 14.22
C THR A 314 -9.12 5.78 14.28
N GLY A 315 -10.36 6.10 13.90
CA GLY A 315 -10.93 7.46 13.93
C GLY A 315 -11.06 8.11 12.56
N ASN A 316 -10.57 7.45 11.50
CA ASN A 316 -10.83 7.80 10.12
C ASN A 316 -11.73 6.73 9.47
N PRO A 317 -13.04 6.98 9.29
CA PRO A 317 -13.98 6.00 8.73
C PRO A 317 -13.59 5.50 7.34
N GLU A 318 -12.96 6.34 6.52
CA GLU A 318 -12.57 6.04 5.14
C GLU A 318 -11.32 5.13 5.07
N ALA A 319 -10.56 5.02 6.16
CA ALA A 319 -9.45 4.06 6.28
C ALA A 319 -9.86 2.70 6.86
N GLY A 320 -11.11 2.57 7.28
CA GLY A 320 -11.65 1.38 7.92
C GLY A 320 -12.85 0.81 7.16
N ALA A 321 -13.43 -0.24 7.73
CA ALA A 321 -14.66 -0.82 7.22
C ALA A 321 -15.62 -1.17 8.35
N TYR A 322 -16.91 -0.91 8.13
CA TYR A 322 -17.99 -1.34 9.02
C TYR A 322 -18.69 -2.54 8.40
N ILE A 323 -18.63 -3.70 9.06
CA ILE A 323 -19.18 -4.95 8.54
C ILE A 323 -20.29 -5.46 9.47
N THR A 324 -21.45 -5.70 8.88
CA THR A 324 -22.59 -6.34 9.53
C THR A 324 -22.73 -7.77 9.02
N GLU A 325 -23.50 -8.58 9.73
CA GLU A 325 -23.81 -9.95 9.33
C GLU A 325 -24.46 -10.00 7.93
N SER A 326 -25.34 -9.03 7.63
CA SER A 326 -25.99 -8.87 6.33
C SER A 326 -24.98 -8.61 5.21
N ILE A 327 -24.06 -7.67 5.41
CA ILE A 327 -23.00 -7.35 4.43
C ILE A 327 -22.11 -8.58 4.19
N PHE A 328 -21.67 -9.23 5.27
CA PHE A 328 -20.77 -10.38 5.16
C PHE A 328 -21.42 -11.58 4.48
N ASN A 329 -22.72 -11.82 4.72
CA ASN A 329 -23.44 -12.89 4.03
C ASN A 329 -23.60 -12.60 2.53
N LYS A 330 -23.86 -11.35 2.13
CA LYS A 330 -23.85 -10.97 0.70
C LYS A 330 -22.50 -11.20 0.04
N ILE A 331 -21.41 -10.85 0.73
CA ILE A 331 -20.05 -11.13 0.26
C ILE A 331 -19.86 -12.65 0.08
N LYS A 332 -20.21 -13.46 1.06
CA LYS A 332 -20.09 -14.92 0.96
C LYS A 332 -20.92 -15.51 -0.19
N GLU A 333 -22.13 -15.01 -0.42
CA GLU A 333 -22.98 -15.46 -1.52
C GLU A 333 -22.44 -15.08 -2.90
N ALA A 334 -21.86 -13.88 -3.05
CA ALA A 334 -21.24 -13.45 -4.29
C ALA A 334 -20.06 -14.37 -4.67
N HIS A 335 -19.22 -14.72 -3.70
CA HIS A 335 -18.02 -15.53 -3.94
C HIS A 335 -18.27 -17.04 -4.03
N LYS A 336 -19.41 -17.54 -3.51
CA LYS A 336 -19.83 -18.94 -3.71
C LYS A 336 -20.20 -19.28 -5.15
N LYS A 337 -20.54 -18.28 -5.98
CA LYS A 337 -20.92 -18.49 -7.38
C LYS A 337 -19.71 -18.69 -8.31
N ASP A 338 -18.52 -18.33 -7.84
CA ASP A 338 -17.28 -18.33 -8.60
C ASP A 338 -16.31 -19.47 -8.22
N ALA A 339 -16.70 -20.32 -7.25
CA ALA A 339 -15.99 -21.51 -6.79
C ALA A 339 -16.70 -22.78 -7.25
#